data_AF-K3WCZ1-F1
#
_entry.id   AF-K3WCZ1-F1
#
_cell.length_a   1.000
_cell.length_b   1.000
_cell.length_c   1.000
_cell.angle_alpha   90.00
_cell.angle_beta   90.00
_cell.angle_gamma   90.00
#
_symmetry.space_group_name_H-M   'P 1'
#
loop_
_entity.id
_entity.type
_entity.pdbx_description
1 polymer ?
#
loop_
_entity_poly.entity_id
_entity_poly.type
_entity_poly.pdbx_seq_one_letter_code
_entity_poly.pdbx_strand_id
1 'polypeptide(L)'
;MLSMSQYKPIHERVSDIQRAKADYIKKIQEKLEDEEGGLTSFTPSINPRSREIAESALIEKNLEEAGYDSVNGDDSRYLRVIKPPKVTDRLVSDAEKQIEKRVAIQEYYDALQQQPYAPKISETSTKLVQQKPEFKMDFVSRQIYFQSREQGKLEALEDYCERAQNHGERITFKPDIGNANTVLKELRPDRFAESKNEKLYRMIYNDPKKTELKKQRLREEYYSQYTFKPEINSISKALGRTSTLDELAHPVIDLVQDRTAPTASPKRKSTSKSTPQSKAALQQYFAGKRFRSRVALEMDQAEKAECTFQPNLIAKPRPKGISSSTSKLYTKQRQGKSIWRSDNILHLIETDRQKKAEELEAKRNALELQELQECTFQPNIRKNEERASRGRLPTKTKASPSRDVERRVQPHDESTQKPVIVRGLGRFLELKEQAKRLQAEQKQREEKAFRPNATYEPRSYTVPKPFNLSEPSKEAIRRRLKLREERRAKERNECTFAPQTIESRHRKVLKNVLNE
;
A
#
# COMPACT_ATOMS: atom_id res chain seq x y z
N MET A 1 52.73 -0.12 -14.88
CA MET A 1 52.89 0.55 -13.56
C MET A 1 53.43 1.94 -13.83
N LEU A 2 52.71 3.01 -13.49
CA LEU A 2 53.17 4.39 -13.70
C LEU A 2 54.32 4.69 -12.73
N SER A 3 55.39 5.33 -13.20
CA SER A 3 56.54 5.70 -12.38
C SER A 3 56.14 6.76 -11.35
N MET A 4 56.60 6.63 -10.10
CA MET A 4 56.31 7.57 -9.01
C MET A 4 56.80 9.00 -9.29
N SER A 5 57.69 9.18 -10.27
CA SER A 5 58.16 10.48 -10.75
C SER A 5 57.17 11.26 -11.63
N GLN A 6 56.07 10.64 -12.08
CA GLN A 6 55.06 11.29 -12.93
C GLN A 6 53.75 11.61 -12.20
N TYR A 7 53.62 11.20 -10.93
CA TYR A 7 52.40 11.40 -10.15
C TYR A 7 52.42 12.78 -9.47
N LYS A 8 51.67 13.74 -10.04
CA LYS A 8 51.46 15.04 -9.40
C LYS A 8 50.51 14.92 -8.19
N PRO A 9 50.79 15.57 -7.06
CA PRO A 9 49.87 15.60 -5.92
C PRO A 9 48.46 16.11 -6.29
N ILE A 10 47.45 15.69 -5.53
CA ILE A 10 46.04 16.01 -5.83
C ILE A 10 45.79 17.52 -5.89
N HIS A 11 46.40 18.31 -5.01
CA HIS A 11 46.18 19.76 -4.94
C HIS A 11 46.61 20.51 -6.20
N GLU A 12 47.63 20.02 -6.92
CA GLU A 12 48.08 20.60 -8.21
C GLU A 12 47.22 20.18 -9.39
N ARG A 13 46.47 19.07 -9.25
CA ARG A 13 45.59 18.52 -10.30
C ARG A 13 44.11 18.77 -10.04
N VAL A 14 43.73 19.51 -9.00
CA VAL A 14 42.31 19.76 -8.68
C VAL A 14 41.61 20.45 -9.85
N SER A 15 42.27 21.43 -10.47
CA SER A 15 41.77 22.10 -11.67
C SER A 15 41.59 21.13 -12.84
N ASP A 16 42.58 20.26 -13.07
CA ASP A 16 42.53 19.25 -14.14
C ASP A 16 41.42 18.21 -13.89
N ILE A 17 41.22 17.81 -12.63
CA ILE A 17 40.17 16.86 -12.21
C ILE A 17 38.79 17.52 -12.35
N GLN A 18 38.64 18.78 -11.96
CA GLN A 18 37.39 19.53 -12.13
C GLN A 18 37.07 19.73 -13.61
N ARG A 19 38.07 20.02 -14.44
CA ARG A 19 37.92 20.14 -15.90
C ARG A 19 37.54 18.80 -16.53
N ALA A 20 38.24 17.73 -16.19
CA ALA A 20 37.93 16.38 -16.67
C ALA A 20 36.52 15.94 -16.25
N LYS A 21 36.07 16.29 -15.03
CA LYS A 21 34.71 16.03 -14.58
C LYS A 21 33.68 16.85 -15.36
N ALA A 22 33.97 18.11 -15.67
CA ALA A 22 33.09 18.96 -16.49
C ALA A 22 32.99 18.43 -17.93
N ASP A 23 34.11 18.02 -18.52
CA ASP A 23 34.15 17.44 -19.88
C ASP A 23 33.45 16.09 -19.93
N TYR A 24 33.54 15.29 -18.86
CA TYR A 24 32.81 14.04 -18.73
C TYR A 24 31.29 14.27 -18.64
N ILE A 25 30.85 15.27 -17.86
CA ILE A 25 29.43 15.65 -17.77
C ILE A 25 28.92 16.13 -19.14
N LYS A 26 29.69 16.96 -19.85
CA LYS A 26 29.33 17.40 -21.21
C LYS A 26 29.19 16.24 -22.19
N LYS A 27 30.11 15.27 -22.16
CA LYS A 27 30.00 14.05 -22.99
C LYS A 27 28.78 13.21 -22.67
N ILE A 28 28.33 13.18 -21.40
CA ILE A 28 27.09 12.51 -21.03
C ILE A 28 25.88 13.29 -21.56
N GLN A 29 25.89 14.61 -21.48
CA GLN A 29 24.82 15.46 -22.01
C GLN A 29 24.70 15.30 -23.53
N GLU A 30 25.81 15.34 -24.26
CA GLU A 30 25.84 15.13 -25.72
C GLU A 30 25.29 13.75 -26.11
N LYS A 31 25.67 12.69 -25.37
CA LYS A 31 25.11 11.35 -25.58
C LYS A 31 23.61 11.27 -25.30
N LEU A 32 23.12 11.95 -24.27
CA LEU A 32 21.69 12.00 -23.97
C LEU A 32 20.93 12.82 -25.01
N GLU A 33 21.53 13.89 -25.55
CA GLU A 33 20.95 14.67 -26.66
C GLU A 33 20.89 13.84 -27.96
N ASP A 34 21.92 13.04 -28.25
CA ASP A 34 21.93 12.10 -29.37
C ASP A 34 20.89 10.96 -29.20
N GLU A 35 20.72 10.43 -27.98
CA GLU A 35 19.70 9.41 -27.65
C GLU A 35 18.28 9.98 -27.62
N GLU A 36 18.11 11.24 -27.21
CA GLU A 36 16.83 11.97 -27.23
C GLU A 36 16.50 12.61 -28.59
N GLY A 37 17.42 12.59 -29.56
CA GLY A 37 17.20 13.02 -30.94
C GLY A 37 16.06 12.29 -31.68
N GLY A 38 15.51 11.22 -31.10
CA GLY A 38 14.28 10.57 -31.55
C GLY A 38 12.98 11.05 -30.86
N LEU A 39 13.04 11.77 -29.74
CA LEU A 39 11.88 12.15 -28.93
C LEU A 39 11.77 13.64 -28.55
N THR A 40 12.81 14.47 -28.74
CA THR A 40 12.79 15.89 -28.30
C THR A 40 12.90 16.93 -29.41
N SER A 41 12.82 16.53 -30.69
CA SER A 41 12.39 17.48 -31.73
C SER A 41 10.87 17.43 -31.85
N PHE A 42 10.20 18.54 -31.54
CA PHE A 42 8.77 18.71 -31.79
C PHE A 42 8.54 18.83 -33.31
N THR A 43 8.71 17.73 -34.03
CA THR A 43 8.12 17.54 -35.33
C THR A 43 6.76 16.86 -35.10
N PRO A 44 5.63 17.51 -35.47
CA PRO A 44 4.33 16.91 -35.24
C PRO A 44 4.20 15.65 -36.11
N SER A 45 4.39 14.49 -35.49
CA SER A 45 4.15 13.18 -36.10
C SER A 45 2.65 12.93 -36.14
N ILE A 46 2.12 12.71 -37.35
CA ILE A 46 0.71 12.34 -37.54
C ILE A 46 0.51 10.95 -36.91
N ASN A 47 -0.45 10.85 -35.98
CA ASN A 47 -0.81 9.58 -35.35
C ASN A 47 -1.04 8.51 -36.45
N PRO A 48 -0.46 7.30 -36.33
CA PRO A 48 -0.58 6.25 -37.34
C PRO A 48 -2.03 5.96 -37.75
N ARG A 49 -2.97 6.06 -36.80
CA ARG A 49 -4.40 5.90 -37.08
C ARG A 49 -4.98 7.00 -37.96
N SER A 50 -4.51 8.23 -37.77
CA SER A 50 -4.92 9.36 -38.59
C SER A 50 -4.37 9.24 -40.01
N ARG A 51 -3.19 8.64 -40.16
CA ARG A 51 -2.60 8.33 -41.46
C ARG A 51 -3.41 7.27 -42.20
N GLU A 52 -3.83 6.19 -41.55
CA GLU A 52 -4.71 5.17 -42.13
C GLU A 52 -6.07 5.75 -42.58
N ILE A 53 -6.65 6.66 -41.79
CA ILE A 53 -7.90 7.35 -42.15
C ILE A 53 -7.70 8.26 -43.36
N ALA A 54 -6.56 8.97 -43.45
CA ALA A 54 -6.25 9.81 -44.59
C ALA A 54 -6.00 9.00 -45.87
N GLU A 55 -5.30 7.86 -45.76
CA GLU A 55 -5.04 6.93 -46.87
C GLU A 55 -6.34 6.29 -47.36
N SER A 56 -7.21 5.83 -46.46
CA SER A 56 -8.54 5.30 -46.84
C SER A 56 -9.45 6.35 -47.48
N ALA A 57 -9.46 7.59 -46.98
CA ALA A 57 -10.22 8.68 -47.61
C ALA A 57 -9.68 9.08 -48.99
N LEU A 58 -8.35 9.01 -49.20
CA LEU A 58 -7.73 9.20 -50.51
C LEU A 58 -8.10 8.09 -51.49
N ILE A 59 -8.15 6.83 -51.01
CA ILE A 59 -8.60 5.69 -51.80
C ILE A 59 -10.08 5.88 -52.19
N GLU A 60 -10.95 6.29 -51.26
CA GLU A 60 -12.36 6.60 -51.55
C GLU A 60 -12.50 7.72 -52.58
N LYS A 61 -11.71 8.80 -52.46
CA LYS A 61 -11.74 9.92 -53.40
C LYS A 61 -11.21 9.55 -54.79
N ASN A 62 -10.13 8.78 -54.86
CA ASN A 62 -9.58 8.28 -56.12
C ASN A 62 -10.54 7.28 -56.80
N LEU A 63 -11.35 6.55 -56.03
CA LEU A 63 -12.40 5.68 -56.54
C LEU A 63 -13.63 6.46 -57.04
N GLU A 64 -13.93 7.63 -56.46
CA GLU A 64 -14.97 8.54 -56.97
C GLU A 64 -14.54 9.30 -58.23
N GLU A 65 -13.26 9.64 -58.38
CA GLU A 65 -12.71 10.31 -59.58
C GLU A 65 -12.47 9.36 -60.77
N ALA A 66 -12.35 8.04 -60.54
CA ALA A 66 -12.00 7.04 -61.56
C ALA A 66 -13.17 6.33 -62.26
N GLY A 67 -14.31 6.99 -62.46
CA GLY A 67 -15.18 6.68 -63.60
C GLY A 67 -16.65 6.38 -63.30
N TYR A 68 -17.48 7.37 -63.61
CA TYR A 68 -18.70 7.16 -64.38
C TYR A 68 -18.25 6.97 -65.83
N ASP A 69 -18.31 5.76 -66.38
CA ASP A 69 -18.57 5.57 -67.81
C ASP A 69 -19.02 4.13 -68.09
N SER A 70 -20.13 4.04 -68.81
CA SER A 70 -20.86 2.83 -69.13
C SER A 70 -20.32 2.24 -70.43
N VAL A 71 -19.80 1.01 -70.41
CA VAL A 71 -19.68 0.20 -71.65
C VAL A 71 -19.96 -1.27 -71.33
N ASN A 72 -20.94 -1.81 -72.06
CA ASN A 72 -21.26 -3.22 -72.16
C ASN A 72 -20.07 -4.03 -72.66
N GLY A 73 -19.74 -5.12 -71.99
CA GLY A 73 -18.73 -6.07 -72.46
C GLY A 73 -18.47 -7.12 -71.41
N ASP A 74 -18.91 -8.34 -71.71
CA ASP A 74 -18.58 -9.56 -70.98
C ASP A 74 -17.06 -9.70 -70.75
N ASP A 75 -16.72 -10.43 -69.69
CA ASP A 75 -15.37 -10.76 -69.20
C ASP A 75 -14.64 -9.71 -68.35
N SER A 76 -14.92 -9.72 -67.04
CA SER A 76 -13.88 -9.44 -66.04
C SER A 76 -14.18 -10.12 -64.69
N ARG A 77 -13.36 -11.11 -64.34
CA ARG A 77 -13.40 -11.89 -63.09
C ARG A 77 -12.68 -11.23 -61.91
N TYR A 78 -12.46 -9.92 -61.89
CA TYR A 78 -11.84 -9.26 -60.74
C TYR A 78 -12.55 -7.94 -60.41
N LEU A 79 -12.88 -7.80 -59.12
CA LEU A 79 -13.63 -6.71 -58.45
C LEU A 79 -15.15 -6.68 -58.66
N ARG A 80 -15.86 -7.47 -57.82
CA ARG A 80 -17.17 -7.03 -57.32
C ARG A 80 -16.94 -5.74 -56.54
N VAL A 81 -17.23 -4.60 -57.16
CA VAL A 81 -17.36 -3.30 -56.51
C VAL A 81 -18.54 -3.41 -55.54
N ILE A 82 -18.26 -3.68 -54.26
CA ILE A 82 -19.25 -3.70 -53.20
C ILE A 82 -19.63 -2.25 -52.94
N LYS A 83 -20.80 -1.82 -53.43
CA LYS A 83 -21.42 -0.55 -53.01
C LYS A 83 -21.43 -0.52 -51.47
N PRO A 84 -21.09 0.60 -50.81
CA PRO A 84 -21.08 0.67 -49.36
C PRO A 84 -22.46 0.25 -48.81
N PRO A 85 -22.50 -0.60 -47.76
CA PRO A 85 -23.75 -1.15 -47.25
C PRO A 85 -24.69 -0.01 -46.86
N LYS A 86 -25.96 -0.13 -47.22
CA LYS A 86 -26.98 0.86 -46.85
C LYS A 86 -26.96 1.00 -45.33
N VAL A 87 -27.18 2.22 -44.83
CA VAL A 87 -27.12 2.55 -43.40
C VAL A 87 -28.00 1.61 -42.56
N THR A 88 -29.13 1.15 -43.12
CA THR A 88 -30.01 0.15 -42.52
C THR A 88 -29.29 -1.18 -42.23
N ASP A 89 -28.52 -1.68 -43.18
CA ASP A 89 -27.86 -2.99 -43.08
C ASP A 89 -26.70 -2.91 -42.08
N ARG A 90 -26.02 -1.76 -42.03
CA ARG A 90 -25.02 -1.46 -41.01
C ARG A 90 -25.63 -1.43 -39.60
N LEU A 91 -26.79 -0.80 -39.42
CA LEU A 91 -27.47 -0.73 -38.12
C LEU A 91 -27.98 -2.10 -37.65
N VAL A 92 -28.47 -2.93 -38.58
CA VAL A 92 -28.85 -4.32 -38.30
C VAL A 92 -27.63 -5.13 -37.85
N SER A 93 -26.52 -5.05 -38.59
CA SER A 93 -25.28 -5.73 -38.19
C SER A 93 -24.72 -5.24 -36.85
N ASP A 94 -24.83 -3.94 -36.54
CA ASP A 94 -24.41 -3.39 -35.24
C ASP A 94 -25.31 -3.87 -34.10
N ALA A 95 -26.62 -4.03 -34.34
CA ALA A 95 -27.56 -4.59 -33.37
C ALA A 95 -27.29 -6.09 -33.13
N GLU A 96 -27.07 -6.87 -34.18
CA GLU A 96 -26.69 -8.29 -34.10
C GLU A 96 -25.39 -8.48 -33.32
N LYS A 97 -24.35 -7.70 -33.62
CA LYS A 97 -23.08 -7.72 -32.85
C LYS A 97 -23.27 -7.36 -31.37
N GLN A 98 -24.23 -6.50 -31.04
CA GLN A 98 -24.53 -6.20 -29.64
C GLN A 98 -25.24 -7.35 -28.93
N ILE A 99 -26.14 -8.04 -29.63
CA ILE A 99 -26.83 -9.23 -29.12
C ILE A 99 -25.81 -10.36 -28.92
N GLU A 100 -24.98 -10.64 -29.92
CA GLU A 100 -23.90 -11.64 -29.83
C GLU A 100 -22.97 -11.38 -28.65
N LYS A 101 -22.57 -10.14 -28.43
CA LYS A 101 -21.76 -9.77 -27.26
C LYS A 101 -22.47 -10.07 -25.94
N ARG A 102 -23.77 -9.80 -25.85
CA ARG A 102 -24.54 -10.09 -24.63
C ARG A 102 -24.65 -11.59 -24.40
N VAL A 103 -24.93 -12.36 -25.46
CA VAL A 103 -25.02 -13.82 -25.39
C VAL A 103 -23.67 -14.41 -25.00
N ALA A 104 -22.57 -14.00 -25.64
CA ALA A 104 -21.23 -14.46 -25.29
C ALA A 104 -20.82 -14.12 -23.84
N ILE A 105 -21.20 -12.94 -23.34
CA ILE A 105 -20.98 -12.56 -21.94
C ILE A 105 -21.78 -13.48 -21.01
N GLN A 106 -23.03 -13.79 -21.36
CA GLN A 106 -23.88 -14.66 -20.55
C GLN A 106 -23.37 -16.10 -20.55
N GLU A 107 -23.00 -16.64 -21.71
CA GLU A 107 -22.38 -17.95 -21.86
C GLU A 107 -21.08 -18.07 -21.05
N TYR A 108 -20.26 -17.01 -21.03
CA TYR A 108 -19.06 -16.96 -20.19
C TYR A 108 -19.38 -17.09 -18.69
N TYR A 109 -20.41 -16.38 -18.20
CA TYR A 109 -20.82 -16.48 -16.81
C TYR A 109 -21.45 -17.84 -16.47
N ASP A 110 -22.23 -18.41 -17.39
CA ASP A 110 -22.81 -19.74 -17.23
C ASP A 110 -21.72 -20.83 -17.19
N ALA A 111 -20.68 -20.71 -18.03
CA ALA A 111 -19.52 -21.61 -18.03
C ALA A 111 -18.69 -21.51 -16.74
N LEU A 112 -18.57 -20.32 -16.14
CA LEU A 112 -17.95 -20.13 -14.82
C LEU A 112 -18.77 -20.78 -13.71
N GLN A 113 -20.09 -20.77 -13.82
CA GLN A 113 -20.99 -21.34 -12.82
C GLN A 113 -21.02 -22.88 -12.88
N GLN A 114 -20.70 -23.47 -14.03
CA GLN A 114 -20.57 -24.93 -14.21
C GLN A 114 -19.22 -25.49 -13.75
N GLN A 115 -18.28 -24.65 -13.30
CA GLN A 115 -16.99 -25.11 -12.80
C GLN A 115 -17.14 -25.94 -11.51
N PRO A 116 -16.29 -26.97 -11.29
CA PRO A 116 -16.38 -27.84 -10.12
C PRO A 116 -16.21 -27.11 -8.78
N TYR A 117 -15.60 -25.92 -8.79
CA TYR A 117 -15.39 -25.05 -7.63
C TYR A 117 -16.24 -23.77 -7.66
N ALA A 118 -17.31 -23.74 -8.46
CA ALA A 118 -18.20 -22.60 -8.49
C ALA A 118 -18.78 -22.32 -7.09
N PRO A 119 -18.82 -21.06 -6.64
CA PRO A 119 -19.34 -20.72 -5.33
C PRO A 119 -20.82 -21.09 -5.24
N LYS A 120 -21.15 -22.07 -4.39
CA LYS A 120 -22.54 -22.43 -4.11
C LYS A 120 -23.08 -21.57 -2.97
N ILE A 121 -24.31 -21.10 -3.13
CA ILE A 121 -25.05 -20.40 -2.09
C ILE A 121 -25.19 -21.36 -0.90
N SER A 122 -24.73 -20.94 0.29
CA SER A 122 -24.77 -21.78 1.48
C SER A 122 -26.21 -22.03 1.94
N GLU A 123 -26.48 -23.19 2.55
CA GLU A 123 -27.79 -23.48 3.15
C GLU A 123 -28.19 -22.46 4.23
N THR A 124 -27.22 -21.85 4.90
CA THR A 124 -27.47 -20.79 5.88
C THR A 124 -28.03 -19.54 5.22
N SER A 125 -27.50 -19.16 4.06
CA SER A 125 -27.99 -18.02 3.30
C SER A 125 -29.38 -18.28 2.69
N THR A 126 -29.68 -19.51 2.26
CA THR A 126 -31.04 -19.86 1.81
C THR A 126 -32.05 -19.82 2.97
N LYS A 127 -31.68 -20.32 4.15
CA LYS A 127 -32.48 -20.19 5.38
C LYS A 127 -32.72 -18.74 5.78
N LEU A 128 -31.71 -17.87 5.66
CA LEU A 128 -31.86 -16.43 5.92
C LEU A 128 -32.85 -15.77 4.96
N VAL A 129 -32.80 -16.09 3.67
CA VAL A 129 -33.75 -15.59 2.67
C VAL A 129 -35.17 -16.14 2.89
N GLN A 130 -35.30 -17.36 3.42
CA GLN A 130 -36.60 -17.93 3.80
C GLN A 130 -37.19 -17.25 5.04
N GLN A 131 -36.37 -17.00 6.07
CA GLN A 131 -36.79 -16.33 7.30
C GLN A 131 -37.20 -14.87 7.06
N LYS A 132 -36.60 -14.22 6.07
CA LYS A 132 -36.82 -12.81 5.76
C LYS A 132 -37.31 -12.67 4.32
N PRO A 133 -38.64 -12.70 4.10
CA PRO A 133 -39.22 -12.66 2.75
C PRO A 133 -38.89 -11.36 2.01
N GLU A 134 -38.49 -10.31 2.74
CA GLU A 134 -37.96 -9.09 2.14
C GLU A 134 -36.76 -9.37 1.23
N PHE A 135 -35.98 -10.43 1.51
CA PHE A 135 -34.87 -10.90 0.69
C PHE A 135 -35.24 -11.61 -0.61
N LYS A 136 -36.51 -11.94 -0.82
CA LYS A 136 -37.01 -12.48 -2.09
C LYS A 136 -37.55 -11.42 -3.05
N MET A 137 -37.83 -10.21 -2.55
CA MET A 137 -38.40 -9.12 -3.35
C MET A 137 -37.39 -8.55 -4.36
N ASP A 138 -37.92 -8.00 -5.46
CA ASP A 138 -37.14 -7.20 -6.41
C ASP A 138 -36.48 -6.00 -5.72
N PHE A 139 -35.36 -5.55 -6.27
CA PHE A 139 -34.53 -4.50 -5.68
C PHE A 139 -35.31 -3.22 -5.41
N VAL A 140 -36.16 -2.78 -6.35
CA VAL A 140 -36.94 -1.55 -6.20
C VAL A 140 -37.97 -1.70 -5.08
N SER A 141 -38.71 -2.81 -5.07
CA SER A 141 -39.72 -3.11 -4.04
C SER A 141 -39.10 -3.24 -2.65
N ARG A 142 -37.94 -3.90 -2.56
CA ARG A 142 -37.14 -4.00 -1.34
C ARG A 142 -36.70 -2.63 -0.83
N GLN A 143 -36.23 -1.76 -1.72
CA GLN A 143 -35.77 -0.43 -1.35
C GLN A 143 -36.91 0.40 -0.74
N ILE A 144 -38.10 0.31 -1.34
CA ILE A 144 -39.32 0.96 -0.81
C ILE A 144 -39.68 0.39 0.56
N TYR A 145 -39.65 -0.94 0.73
CA TYR A 145 -39.94 -1.60 2.01
C TYR A 145 -38.99 -1.14 3.13
N PHE A 146 -37.68 -1.06 2.87
CA PHE A 146 -36.74 -0.61 3.89
C PHE A 146 -36.91 0.88 4.19
N GLN A 147 -37.23 1.70 3.20
CA GLN A 147 -37.54 3.11 3.42
C GLN A 147 -38.78 3.30 4.29
N SER A 148 -39.87 2.58 4.01
CA SER A 148 -41.09 2.66 4.83
C SER A 148 -40.85 2.16 6.26
N ARG A 149 -40.04 1.12 6.43
CA ARG A 149 -39.65 0.62 7.75
C ARG A 149 -38.81 1.62 8.54
N GLU A 150 -37.85 2.29 7.91
CA GLU A 150 -37.07 3.34 8.55
C GLU A 150 -37.92 4.57 8.89
N GLN A 151 -38.88 4.93 8.02
CA GLN A 151 -39.85 5.99 8.29
C GLN A 151 -40.71 5.67 9.51
N GLY A 152 -41.26 4.45 9.63
CA GLY A 152 -42.04 4.07 10.81
C GLY A 152 -41.23 4.07 12.11
N LYS A 153 -39.93 3.74 12.07
CA LYS A 153 -39.04 3.89 13.25
C LYS A 153 -38.84 5.34 13.64
N LEU A 154 -38.68 6.23 12.65
CA LEU A 154 -38.54 7.67 12.88
C LEU A 154 -39.82 8.25 13.49
N GLU A 155 -40.98 7.92 12.95
CA GLU A 155 -42.29 8.35 13.47
C GLU A 155 -42.49 7.87 14.91
N ALA A 156 -42.23 6.60 15.20
CA ALA A 156 -42.32 6.08 16.57
C ALA A 156 -41.36 6.78 17.56
N LEU A 157 -40.20 7.23 17.08
CA LEU A 157 -39.25 8.00 17.87
C LEU A 157 -39.73 9.43 18.11
N GLU A 158 -40.31 10.06 17.09
CA GLU A 158 -40.94 11.38 17.21
C GLU A 158 -42.08 11.34 18.23
N ASP A 159 -42.99 10.36 18.12
CA ASP A 159 -44.06 10.13 19.10
C ASP A 159 -43.53 9.94 20.52
N TYR A 160 -42.44 9.19 20.68
CA TYR A 160 -41.81 8.98 21.98
C TYR A 160 -41.24 10.28 22.55
N CYS A 161 -40.56 11.09 21.72
CA CYS A 161 -40.04 12.38 22.11
C CYS A 161 -41.16 13.36 22.48
N GLU A 162 -42.26 13.40 21.73
CA GLU A 162 -43.41 14.25 22.01
C GLU A 162 -44.09 13.86 23.33
N ARG A 163 -44.30 12.56 23.58
CA ARG A 163 -44.79 12.07 24.87
C ARG A 163 -43.88 12.48 26.03
N ALA A 164 -42.56 12.27 25.90
CA ALA A 164 -41.61 12.63 26.94
C ALA A 164 -41.58 14.15 27.23
N GLN A 165 -41.71 14.98 26.18
CA GLN A 165 -41.83 16.44 26.32
C GLN A 165 -43.13 16.85 27.02
N ASN A 166 -44.25 16.23 26.65
CA ASN A 166 -45.57 16.51 27.26
C ASN A 166 -45.64 16.11 28.74
N HIS A 167 -44.92 15.06 29.16
CA HIS A 167 -44.83 14.63 30.55
C HIS A 167 -43.73 15.34 31.37
N GLY A 168 -42.98 16.29 30.77
CA GLY A 168 -41.89 17.00 31.45
C GLY A 168 -40.70 16.12 31.82
N GLU A 169 -40.62 14.90 31.27
CA GLU A 169 -39.56 13.95 31.55
C GLU A 169 -38.29 14.36 30.78
N ARG A 170 -37.21 14.63 31.51
CA ARG A 170 -35.90 14.82 30.87
C ARG A 170 -35.47 13.50 30.26
N ILE A 171 -35.42 13.42 28.93
CA ILE A 171 -34.90 12.28 28.17
C ILE A 171 -33.42 12.11 28.54
N THR A 172 -33.15 11.33 29.59
CA THR A 172 -31.80 10.92 29.97
C THR A 172 -31.49 9.65 29.21
N PHE A 173 -30.36 9.62 28.48
CA PHE A 173 -29.92 8.45 27.75
C PHE A 173 -29.60 7.32 28.73
N LYS A 174 -30.61 6.49 29.01
CA LYS A 174 -30.48 5.18 29.63
C LYS A 174 -30.83 4.20 28.53
N PRO A 175 -29.84 3.67 27.79
CA PRO A 175 -30.13 2.65 26.79
C PRO A 175 -30.70 1.46 27.54
N ASP A 176 -32.02 1.28 27.46
CA ASP A 176 -32.66 0.10 27.99
C ASP A 176 -32.32 -1.03 27.01
N ILE A 177 -31.25 -1.76 27.33
CA ILE A 177 -30.95 -3.04 26.70
C ILE A 177 -31.95 -4.02 27.34
N GLY A 178 -33.25 -3.86 27.06
CA GLY A 178 -34.36 -4.52 27.75
C GLY A 178 -34.33 -6.05 27.74
N ASN A 179 -33.36 -6.62 27.01
CA ASN A 179 -33.08 -8.05 26.95
C ASN A 179 -32.01 -8.53 27.96
N ALA A 180 -31.45 -7.66 28.82
CA ALA A 180 -30.37 -8.07 29.72
C ALA A 180 -30.82 -9.12 30.76
N ASN A 181 -32.04 -8.96 31.28
CA ASN A 181 -32.59 -9.84 32.32
C ASN A 181 -33.00 -11.21 31.78
N THR A 182 -33.61 -11.25 30.60
CA THR A 182 -33.97 -12.47 29.86
C THR A 182 -32.72 -13.26 29.48
N VAL A 183 -31.69 -12.60 28.94
CA VAL A 183 -30.40 -13.24 28.62
C VAL A 183 -29.70 -13.76 29.88
N LEU A 184 -29.75 -13.03 31.00
CA LEU A 184 -29.20 -13.50 32.27
C LEU A 184 -29.96 -14.72 32.80
N LYS A 185 -31.29 -14.74 32.68
CA LYS A 185 -32.13 -15.87 33.11
C LYS A 185 -31.81 -17.15 32.33
N GLU A 186 -31.58 -17.05 31.03
CA GLU A 186 -31.24 -18.20 30.17
C GLU A 186 -29.80 -18.68 30.37
N LEU A 187 -28.82 -17.76 30.35
CA LEU A 187 -27.41 -18.14 30.34
C LEU A 187 -26.82 -18.35 31.73
N ARG A 188 -27.33 -17.63 32.75
CA ARG A 188 -26.75 -17.58 34.10
C ARG A 188 -27.84 -17.36 35.17
N PRO A 189 -28.73 -18.34 35.38
CA PRO A 189 -29.87 -18.21 36.30
C PRO A 189 -29.44 -17.84 37.72
N ASP A 190 -28.32 -18.37 38.20
CA ASP A 190 -27.75 -18.03 39.51
C ASP A 190 -27.52 -16.52 39.67
N ARG A 191 -27.06 -15.85 38.61
CA ARG A 191 -26.77 -14.41 38.63
C ARG A 191 -28.01 -13.54 38.54
N PHE A 192 -29.12 -14.12 38.08
CA PHE A 192 -30.41 -13.45 38.02
C PHE A 192 -31.10 -13.43 39.39
N ALA A 193 -30.93 -14.49 40.19
CA ALA A 193 -31.49 -14.61 41.53
C ALA A 193 -30.67 -13.91 42.64
N GLU A 194 -29.46 -13.42 42.33
CA GLU A 194 -28.58 -12.75 43.29
C GLU A 194 -29.19 -11.47 43.88
N SER A 195 -29.02 -11.31 45.20
CA SER A 195 -29.27 -10.03 45.86
C SER A 195 -28.24 -8.97 45.42
N LYS A 196 -28.58 -7.68 45.58
CA LYS A 196 -27.67 -6.56 45.25
C LYS A 196 -26.33 -6.66 45.97
N ASN A 197 -26.33 -7.09 47.22
CA ASN A 197 -25.12 -7.22 48.04
C ASN A 197 -24.25 -8.40 47.57
N GLU A 198 -24.87 -9.53 47.23
CA GLU A 198 -24.19 -10.70 46.69
C GLU A 198 -23.57 -10.39 45.33
N LYS A 199 -24.28 -9.64 44.48
CA LYS A 199 -23.78 -9.13 43.21
C LYS A 199 -22.55 -8.25 43.40
N LEU A 200 -22.58 -7.32 44.37
CA LEU A 200 -21.44 -6.47 44.70
C LEU A 200 -20.25 -7.29 45.19
N TYR A 201 -20.47 -8.21 46.13
CA TYR A 201 -19.41 -9.10 46.65
C TYR A 201 -18.79 -9.95 45.54
N ARG A 202 -19.61 -10.50 44.63
CA ARG A 202 -19.14 -11.24 43.47
C ARG A 202 -18.27 -10.37 42.57
N MET A 203 -18.72 -9.15 42.25
CA MET A 203 -17.99 -8.24 41.37
C MET A 203 -16.66 -7.77 41.97
N ILE A 204 -16.62 -7.51 43.28
CA ILE A 204 -15.44 -6.95 43.94
C ILE A 204 -14.40 -8.02 44.28
N TYR A 205 -14.82 -9.24 44.65
CA TYR A 205 -13.90 -10.26 45.16
C TYR A 205 -13.87 -11.52 44.29
N ASN A 206 -15.03 -12.10 43.96
CA ASN A 206 -15.07 -13.42 43.33
C ASN A 206 -14.66 -13.39 41.85
N ASP A 207 -15.18 -12.44 41.07
CA ASP A 207 -14.84 -12.27 39.66
C ASP A 207 -13.34 -11.93 39.47
N PRO A 208 -12.73 -10.94 40.18
CA PRO A 208 -11.31 -10.68 40.03
C PRO A 208 -10.45 -11.88 40.44
N LYS A 209 -10.76 -12.54 41.58
CA LYS A 209 -10.06 -13.76 42.00
C LYS A 209 -10.13 -14.87 40.95
N LYS A 210 -11.30 -15.10 40.34
CA LYS A 210 -11.45 -16.07 39.24
C LYS A 210 -10.63 -15.69 38.01
N THR A 211 -10.58 -14.40 37.66
CA THR A 211 -9.78 -13.93 36.53
C THR A 211 -8.28 -14.10 36.78
N GLU A 212 -7.80 -13.79 37.99
CA GLU A 212 -6.39 -13.97 38.36
C GLU A 212 -5.99 -15.44 38.33
N LEU A 213 -6.82 -16.32 38.87
CA LEU A 213 -6.57 -17.76 38.86
C LEU A 213 -6.56 -18.31 37.43
N LYS A 214 -7.46 -17.84 36.55
CA LYS A 214 -7.44 -18.20 35.12
C LYS A 214 -6.15 -17.72 34.43
N LYS A 215 -5.70 -16.49 34.74
CA LYS A 215 -4.42 -15.96 34.23
C LYS A 215 -3.23 -16.79 34.71
N GLN A 216 -3.22 -17.20 35.98
CA GLN A 216 -2.18 -18.07 36.54
C GLN A 216 -2.15 -19.42 35.83
N ARG A 217 -3.29 -20.08 35.66
CA ARG A 217 -3.38 -21.34 34.91
C ARG A 217 -2.84 -21.23 33.49
N LEU A 218 -3.28 -20.21 32.74
CA LEU A 218 -2.77 -19.97 31.38
C LEU A 218 -1.26 -19.69 31.37
N ARG A 219 -0.77 -18.98 32.39
CA ARG A 219 0.66 -18.71 32.55
C ARG A 219 1.44 -20.00 32.82
N GLU A 220 0.94 -20.86 33.69
CA GLU A 220 1.53 -22.16 34.00
C GLU A 220 1.50 -23.09 32.78
N GLU A 221 0.37 -23.17 32.07
CA GLU A 221 0.22 -23.90 30.81
C GLU A 221 1.17 -23.39 29.73
N TYR A 222 1.39 -22.08 29.66
CA TYR A 222 2.33 -21.49 28.72
C TYR A 222 3.78 -21.81 29.09
N TYR A 223 4.16 -21.64 30.36
CA TYR A 223 5.53 -21.87 30.79
C TYR A 223 5.91 -23.35 30.92
N SER A 224 4.94 -24.24 31.12
CA SER A 224 5.19 -25.69 31.16
C SER A 224 5.61 -26.28 29.81
N GLN A 225 5.34 -25.58 28.71
CA GLN A 225 5.79 -25.96 27.36
C GLN A 225 7.32 -25.87 27.22
N TYR A 226 7.99 -25.11 28.09
CA TYR A 226 9.43 -24.96 28.06
C TYR A 226 10.07 -25.93 29.07
N THR A 227 11.00 -26.75 28.59
CA THR A 227 11.79 -27.68 29.42
C THR A 227 12.83 -26.95 30.27
N PHE A 228 13.29 -25.78 29.81
CA PHE A 228 14.29 -24.97 30.50
C PHE A 228 13.66 -24.13 31.60
N LYS A 229 13.99 -24.45 32.85
CA LYS A 229 13.59 -23.69 34.05
C LYS A 229 14.82 -22.99 34.61
N PRO A 230 15.08 -21.73 34.21
CA PRO A 230 16.25 -21.02 34.70
C PRO A 230 16.12 -20.76 36.20
N GLU A 231 17.03 -21.32 36.97
CA GLU A 231 17.21 -20.96 38.38
C GLU A 231 18.18 -19.78 38.45
N ILE A 232 17.75 -18.68 39.07
CA ILE A 232 18.65 -17.57 39.33
C ILE A 232 19.60 -18.00 40.46
N ASN A 233 20.90 -18.01 40.17
CA ASN A 233 21.94 -18.32 41.16
C ASN A 233 21.73 -17.50 42.44
N SER A 234 21.99 -18.09 43.61
CA SER A 234 21.83 -17.44 44.92
C SER A 234 22.60 -16.11 45.01
N ILE A 235 23.80 -16.06 44.42
CA ILE A 235 24.64 -14.86 44.30
C ILE A 235 23.93 -13.79 43.46
N SER A 236 23.39 -14.15 42.29
CA SER A 236 22.65 -13.22 41.42
C SER A 236 21.34 -12.75 42.06
N LYS A 237 20.69 -13.61 42.86
CA LYS A 237 19.51 -13.26 43.64
C LYS A 237 19.83 -12.29 44.78
N ALA A 238 21.03 -12.38 45.36
CA ALA A 238 21.50 -11.45 46.39
C ALA A 238 22.02 -10.12 45.81
N LEU A 239 22.64 -10.15 44.62
CA LEU A 239 23.11 -8.96 43.90
C LEU A 239 21.96 -8.18 43.24
N GLY A 240 20.91 -8.88 42.81
CA GLY A 240 19.70 -8.27 42.26
C GLY A 240 18.91 -7.55 43.35
N ARG A 241 18.98 -6.22 43.39
CA ARG A 241 18.15 -5.40 44.28
C ARG A 241 16.67 -5.68 43.94
N THR A 242 15.87 -6.08 44.93
CA THR A 242 14.43 -6.19 44.75
C THR A 242 13.87 -4.79 44.56
N SER A 243 13.47 -4.45 43.34
CA SER A 243 12.81 -3.17 43.07
C SER A 243 11.49 -3.13 43.83
N THR A 244 11.29 -2.06 44.59
CA THR A 244 10.00 -1.86 45.28
C THR A 244 8.92 -1.56 44.25
N LEU A 245 7.66 -1.86 44.56
CA LEU A 245 6.52 -1.55 43.67
C LEU A 245 6.49 -0.07 43.28
N ASP A 246 6.97 0.80 44.17
CA ASP A 246 7.07 2.25 43.95
C ASP A 246 8.15 2.60 42.90
N GLU A 247 9.33 1.97 42.97
CA GLU A 247 10.40 2.13 41.96
C GLU A 247 9.99 1.61 40.58
N LEU A 248 9.17 0.57 40.51
CA LEU A 248 8.64 0.04 39.24
C LEU A 248 7.49 0.90 38.67
N ALA A 249 6.68 1.50 39.54
CA ALA A 249 5.61 2.42 39.14
C ALA A 249 6.17 3.76 38.64
N HIS A 250 7.34 4.15 39.16
CA HIS A 250 8.03 5.39 38.83
C HIS A 250 9.48 5.11 38.43
N PRO A 251 9.72 4.64 37.19
CA PRO A 251 11.08 4.38 36.73
C PRO A 251 11.89 5.68 36.76
N VAL A 252 12.85 5.74 37.68
CA VAL A 252 13.79 6.84 37.79
C VAL A 252 14.67 6.81 36.55
N ILE A 253 14.59 7.86 35.72
CA ILE A 253 15.51 8.07 34.61
C ILE A 253 16.77 8.67 35.22
N ASP A 254 17.74 7.83 35.55
CA ASP A 254 19.04 8.27 36.07
C ASP A 254 19.81 9.03 34.99
N LEU A 255 19.74 10.35 35.03
CA LEU A 255 20.78 11.22 34.50
C LEU A 255 21.89 11.30 35.55
N VAL A 256 23.01 10.67 35.23
CA VAL A 256 24.26 10.66 36.01
C VAL A 256 24.65 12.09 36.43
N GLN A 257 24.87 12.28 37.73
CA GLN A 257 25.86 13.25 38.23
C GLN A 257 26.38 12.83 39.60
N ASP A 258 27.68 12.59 39.64
CA ASP A 258 28.50 12.41 40.83
C ASP A 258 28.26 13.52 41.87
N ARG A 259 28.16 13.14 43.15
CA ARG A 259 28.75 13.85 44.31
C ARG A 259 28.56 13.08 45.63
N THR A 260 29.67 12.54 46.11
CA THR A 260 30.20 12.60 47.49
C THR A 260 29.26 12.93 48.66
N ALA A 261 28.91 11.89 49.44
CA ALA A 261 28.90 11.76 50.91
C ALA A 261 28.11 12.78 51.80
N PRO A 262 27.97 12.55 53.13
CA PRO A 262 26.70 12.12 53.75
C PRO A 262 26.12 13.18 54.71
N THR A 263 24.85 13.05 55.11
CA THR A 263 24.33 13.22 56.49
C THR A 263 22.81 13.48 56.55
N ALA A 264 22.21 12.95 57.61
CA ALA A 264 21.03 13.44 58.32
C ALA A 264 19.64 13.43 57.62
N SER A 265 18.83 12.47 58.07
CA SER A 265 17.38 12.58 58.16
C SER A 265 16.94 13.94 58.75
N PRO A 266 15.78 14.49 58.33
CA PRO A 266 14.67 14.44 59.28
C PRO A 266 13.29 14.20 58.65
N LYS A 267 12.43 13.58 59.47
CA LYS A 267 10.97 13.49 59.29
C LYS A 267 10.35 14.90 59.24
N ARG A 268 9.36 15.12 58.36
CA ARG A 268 7.94 15.44 58.70
C ARG A 268 7.17 16.05 57.52
N LYS A 269 5.94 15.53 57.34
CA LYS A 269 4.66 16.17 56.97
C LYS A 269 4.69 17.27 55.89
N SER A 270 4.11 16.99 54.72
CA SER A 270 3.73 18.00 53.74
C SER A 270 2.21 18.12 53.62
N THR A 271 1.69 19.23 54.14
CA THR A 271 0.46 19.86 53.68
C THR A 271 0.80 20.71 52.45
N SER A 272 -0.09 20.68 51.45
CA SER A 272 0.06 21.33 50.15
C SER A 272 -0.03 22.86 50.24
N LYS A 273 1.05 23.57 49.89
CA LYS A 273 1.00 24.96 49.37
C LYS A 273 2.10 25.14 48.31
N SER A 274 1.69 25.55 47.11
CA SER A 274 2.52 25.75 45.93
C SER A 274 3.22 27.12 45.93
N THR A 275 4.55 27.13 45.75
CA THR A 275 5.39 28.35 45.69
C THR A 275 5.73 28.71 44.23
N PRO A 276 5.89 30.00 43.84
CA PRO A 276 5.99 30.45 42.44
C PRO A 276 7.29 30.08 41.70
N GLN A 277 8.29 29.52 42.38
CA GLN A 277 9.61 29.23 41.80
C GLN A 277 9.61 28.03 40.82
N SER A 278 8.61 27.15 40.87
CA SER A 278 8.53 26.01 39.93
C SER A 278 8.19 26.43 38.50
N LYS A 279 7.54 27.60 38.31
CA LYS A 279 7.14 28.11 37.00
C LYS A 279 8.32 28.66 36.21
N ALA A 280 9.26 29.33 36.87
CA ALA A 280 10.49 29.85 36.26
C ALA A 280 11.46 28.73 35.86
N ALA A 281 11.58 27.68 36.70
CA ALA A 281 12.36 26.49 36.40
C ALA A 281 11.81 25.71 35.18
N LEU A 282 10.47 25.63 35.05
CA LEU A 282 9.83 25.04 33.87
C LEU A 282 10.12 25.85 32.59
N GLN A 283 10.11 27.18 32.68
CA GLN A 283 10.40 28.08 31.55
C GLN A 283 11.83 27.93 31.02
N GLN A 284 12.80 27.77 31.92
CA GLN A 284 14.20 27.47 31.55
C GLN A 284 14.34 26.08 30.92
N TYR A 285 13.59 25.09 31.41
CA TYR A 285 13.58 23.74 30.85
C TYR A 285 13.04 23.68 29.40
N PHE A 286 12.08 24.55 29.04
CA PHE A 286 11.57 24.65 27.66
C PHE A 286 12.45 25.51 26.74
N ALA A 287 13.33 26.36 27.26
CA ALA A 287 14.22 27.19 26.45
C ALA A 287 15.28 26.36 25.69
N GLY A 288 15.82 25.29 26.31
CA GLY A 288 16.81 24.40 25.69
C GLY A 288 16.27 23.51 24.56
N LYS A 289 14.95 23.21 24.56
CA LYS A 289 14.31 22.40 23.50
C LYS A 289 14.06 23.18 22.20
N ARG A 290 14.20 24.51 22.21
CA ARG A 290 14.08 25.36 21.01
C ARG A 290 15.32 25.37 20.11
N PHE A 291 16.43 24.77 20.56
CA PHE A 291 17.66 24.72 19.75
C PHE A 291 17.56 23.70 18.61
N ARG A 292 16.97 22.53 18.87
CA ARG A 292 16.74 21.50 17.84
C ARG A 292 15.74 21.94 16.78
N SER A 293 14.74 22.74 17.15
CA SER A 293 13.83 23.34 16.17
C SER A 293 14.50 24.44 15.34
N ARG A 294 15.55 25.10 15.85
CA ARG A 294 16.28 26.14 15.13
C ARG A 294 17.19 25.54 14.06
N VAL A 295 17.93 24.49 14.41
CA VAL A 295 18.76 23.73 13.44
C VAL A 295 17.88 23.08 12.36
N ALA A 296 16.72 22.52 12.72
CA ALA A 296 15.77 22.01 11.74
C ALA A 296 15.21 23.11 10.83
N LEU A 297 14.87 24.29 11.37
CA LEU A 297 14.43 25.45 10.58
C LEU A 297 15.53 25.98 9.66
N GLU A 298 16.79 25.92 10.09
CA GLU A 298 17.96 26.37 9.33
C GLU A 298 18.29 25.37 8.20
N MET A 299 18.16 24.06 8.45
CA MET A 299 18.24 23.03 7.42
C MET A 299 17.11 23.16 6.39
N ASP A 300 15.86 23.34 6.83
CA ASP A 300 14.72 23.59 5.93
C ASP A 300 14.90 24.87 5.10
N GLN A 301 15.59 25.89 5.64
CA GLN A 301 15.88 27.13 4.93
C GLN A 301 17.00 26.93 3.90
N ALA A 302 18.02 26.14 4.22
CA ALA A 302 19.06 25.75 3.27
C ALA A 302 18.48 24.93 2.10
N GLU A 303 17.62 23.95 2.39
CA GLU A 303 16.91 23.15 1.38
C GLU A 303 16.02 24.00 0.46
N LYS A 304 15.36 25.04 1.01
CA LYS A 304 14.55 25.99 0.22
C LYS A 304 15.40 26.93 -0.62
N ALA A 305 16.61 27.28 -0.17
CA ALA A 305 17.54 28.13 -0.91
C ALA A 305 18.20 27.38 -2.09
N GLU A 306 18.36 26.05 -1.97
CA GLU A 306 18.89 25.18 -3.03
C GLU A 306 17.85 24.87 -4.13
N CYS A 307 16.57 25.17 -3.89
CA CYS A 307 15.51 24.94 -4.87
C CYS A 307 15.42 26.09 -5.88
N THR A 308 15.91 25.87 -7.11
CA THR A 308 15.91 26.86 -8.21
C THR A 308 14.53 27.06 -8.87
N PHE A 309 13.55 26.23 -8.54
CA PHE A 309 12.19 26.35 -9.04
C PHE A 309 11.24 26.78 -7.92
N GLN A 310 11.02 28.08 -7.83
CA GLN A 310 10.01 28.69 -6.96
C GLN A 310 8.95 29.34 -7.83
N PRO A 311 7.79 28.69 -8.08
CA PRO A 311 6.74 29.33 -8.84
C PRO A 311 6.23 30.54 -8.06
N ASN A 312 6.49 31.74 -8.58
CA ASN A 312 6.01 32.99 -8.03
C ASN A 312 4.49 33.06 -8.16
N LEU A 313 3.78 32.55 -7.15
CA LEU A 313 2.35 32.80 -7.00
C LEU A 313 2.18 34.26 -6.58
N ILE A 314 1.82 35.11 -7.54
CA ILE A 314 1.50 36.52 -7.34
C ILE A 314 0.29 36.62 -6.39
N ALA A 315 0.55 36.68 -5.09
CA ALA A 315 -0.44 36.93 -4.08
C ALA A 315 -0.59 38.45 -3.88
N LYS A 316 -1.64 39.03 -4.45
CA LYS A 316 -2.03 40.43 -4.19
C LYS A 316 -2.31 40.63 -2.68
N PRO A 317 -1.91 41.77 -2.07
CA PRO A 317 -2.18 42.03 -0.66
C PRO A 317 -3.69 42.24 -0.46
N ARG A 318 -4.28 41.55 0.53
CA ARG A 318 -5.68 41.73 0.90
C ARG A 318 -5.83 42.90 1.88
N PRO A 319 -6.84 43.77 1.71
CA PRO A 319 -7.18 44.77 2.71
C PRO A 319 -7.75 44.11 3.96
N LYS A 320 -7.48 44.73 5.11
CA LYS A 320 -7.90 44.29 6.44
C LYS A 320 -9.41 44.49 6.60
N GLY A 321 -10.12 43.43 6.98
CA GLY A 321 -11.46 43.51 7.54
C GLY A 321 -12.47 42.54 6.95
N ILE A 322 -13.05 41.74 7.85
CA ILE A 322 -14.29 40.95 7.72
C ILE A 322 -14.10 39.49 7.27
N SER A 323 -14.72 38.63 8.07
CA SER A 323 -14.47 37.22 8.29
C SER A 323 -14.97 36.27 7.19
N SER A 324 -14.17 35.22 7.01
CA SER A 324 -14.45 33.89 6.43
C SER A 324 -15.78 33.67 5.71
N SER A 325 -15.76 33.73 4.37
CA SER A 325 -16.54 32.81 3.54
C SER A 325 -15.73 32.43 2.30
N THR A 326 -15.57 31.13 2.08
CA THR A 326 -14.91 30.54 0.90
C THR A 326 -15.96 30.31 -0.19
N SER A 327 -15.96 31.15 -1.23
CA SER A 327 -16.44 30.80 -2.58
C SER A 327 -15.30 30.06 -3.29
N LYS A 328 -15.46 28.79 -3.72
CA LYS A 328 -16.15 28.30 -4.93
C LYS A 328 -15.73 28.98 -6.24
N LEU A 329 -14.76 28.35 -6.90
CA LEU A 329 -14.54 28.23 -8.35
C LEU A 329 -13.68 26.95 -8.48
N TYR A 330 -13.89 25.89 -9.26
CA TYR A 330 -14.84 25.44 -10.27
C TYR A 330 -14.88 23.90 -10.17
N THR A 331 -15.97 23.24 -10.55
CA THR A 331 -15.91 22.07 -11.47
C THR A 331 -17.34 21.70 -11.89
N LYS A 332 -17.59 21.95 -13.17
CA LYS A 332 -18.76 21.49 -13.92
C LYS A 332 -18.91 19.98 -13.77
N GLN A 333 -20.11 19.55 -13.44
CA GLN A 333 -20.54 18.16 -13.54
C GLN A 333 -20.50 17.72 -15.00
N ARG A 334 -19.67 16.71 -15.29
CA ARG A 334 -19.95 15.78 -16.39
C ARG A 334 -20.55 14.53 -15.76
N GLN A 335 -21.81 14.27 -16.11
CA GLN A 335 -22.46 12.97 -15.95
C GLN A 335 -21.78 12.00 -16.92
N GLY A 336 -20.73 11.33 -16.43
CA GLY A 336 -20.05 10.23 -17.09
C GLY A 336 -20.02 9.07 -16.12
N LYS A 337 -20.47 7.91 -16.58
CA LYS A 337 -20.54 6.64 -15.87
C LYS A 337 -19.30 6.41 -15.00
N SER A 338 -19.54 5.92 -13.79
CA SER A 338 -18.52 5.54 -12.80
C SER A 338 -17.47 4.59 -13.42
N ILE A 339 -16.33 5.15 -13.83
CA ILE A 339 -15.11 4.42 -14.24
C ILE A 339 -14.16 4.24 -13.05
N TRP A 340 -14.40 4.93 -11.94
CA TRP A 340 -13.59 4.82 -10.73
C TRP A 340 -14.18 3.78 -9.78
N ARG A 341 -14.04 2.50 -10.13
CA ARG A 341 -13.85 1.47 -9.10
C ARG A 341 -12.37 1.54 -8.69
N SER A 342 -12.07 2.25 -7.61
CA SER A 342 -10.72 2.49 -7.06
C SER A 342 -9.88 1.23 -6.93
N ASP A 343 -10.53 0.09 -6.71
CA ASP A 343 -9.87 -1.15 -6.35
C ASP A 343 -9.25 -1.85 -7.58
N ASN A 344 -9.76 -1.58 -8.79
CA ASN A 344 -9.24 -2.19 -10.02
C ASN A 344 -8.06 -1.39 -10.59
N ILE A 345 -8.04 -0.08 -10.39
CA ILE A 345 -6.96 0.80 -10.90
C ILE A 345 -5.68 0.62 -10.07
N LEU A 346 -5.80 0.49 -8.75
CA LEU A 346 -4.64 0.24 -7.90
C LEU A 346 -3.99 -1.12 -8.20
N HIS A 347 -4.81 -2.17 -8.38
CA HIS A 347 -4.31 -3.48 -8.80
C HIS A 347 -3.63 -3.42 -10.18
N LEU A 348 -4.20 -2.71 -11.16
CA LEU A 348 -3.56 -2.51 -12.47
C LEU A 348 -2.21 -1.80 -12.36
N ILE A 349 -2.13 -0.74 -11.55
CA ILE A 349 -0.88 0.00 -11.28
C ILE A 349 0.17 -0.91 -10.62
N GLU A 350 -0.24 -1.77 -9.68
CA GLU A 350 0.66 -2.73 -9.03
C GLU A 350 1.16 -3.80 -10.00
N THR A 351 0.28 -4.35 -10.84
CA THR A 351 0.69 -5.32 -11.87
C THR A 351 1.63 -4.71 -12.91
N ASP A 352 1.41 -3.45 -13.29
CA ASP A 352 2.29 -2.74 -14.24
C ASP A 352 3.65 -2.43 -13.61
N ARG A 353 3.71 -2.14 -12.30
CA ARG A 353 4.97 -1.97 -11.56
C ARG A 353 5.75 -3.28 -11.47
N GLN A 354 5.06 -4.40 -11.21
CA GLN A 354 5.68 -5.73 -11.16
C GLN A 354 6.25 -6.12 -12.52
N LYS A 355 5.46 -6.00 -13.59
CA LYS A 355 5.93 -6.28 -14.97
C LYS A 355 7.14 -5.44 -15.35
N LYS A 356 7.15 -4.15 -15.02
CA LYS A 356 8.32 -3.28 -15.28
C LYS A 356 9.55 -3.68 -14.47
N ALA A 357 9.38 -4.15 -13.24
CA ALA A 357 10.50 -4.63 -12.43
C ALA A 357 11.10 -5.93 -12.99
N GLU A 358 10.24 -6.89 -13.37
CA GLU A 358 10.66 -8.14 -14.03
C GLU A 358 11.37 -7.88 -15.35
N GLU A 359 10.87 -6.94 -16.16
CA GLU A 359 11.50 -6.58 -17.43
C GLU A 359 12.89 -5.94 -17.24
N LEU A 360 13.06 -5.10 -16.20
CA LEU A 360 14.37 -4.52 -15.87
C LEU A 360 15.36 -5.57 -15.35
N GLU A 361 14.88 -6.54 -14.55
CA GLU A 361 15.70 -7.64 -14.06
C GLU A 361 16.10 -8.59 -15.19
N ALA A 362 15.19 -8.91 -16.11
CA ALA A 362 15.49 -9.68 -17.31
C ALA A 362 16.53 -8.99 -18.19
N LYS A 363 16.46 -7.66 -18.35
CA LYS A 363 17.48 -6.88 -19.07
C LYS A 363 18.84 -6.95 -18.38
N ARG A 364 18.90 -6.86 -17.05
CA ARG A 364 20.15 -7.03 -16.29
C ARG A 364 20.75 -8.42 -16.50
N ASN A 365 19.94 -9.47 -16.37
CA ASN A 365 20.38 -10.84 -16.55
C ASN A 365 20.86 -11.10 -17.99
N ALA A 366 20.20 -10.51 -18.98
CA ALA A 366 20.64 -10.59 -20.38
C ALA A 366 21.99 -9.91 -20.60
N LEU A 367 22.22 -8.74 -19.98
CA LEU A 367 23.52 -8.06 -20.02
C LEU A 367 24.60 -8.86 -19.31
N GLU A 368 24.33 -9.45 -18.13
CA GLU A 368 25.28 -10.32 -17.44
C GLU A 368 25.66 -11.56 -18.27
N LEU A 369 24.70 -12.16 -18.97
CA LEU A 369 24.97 -13.27 -19.89
C LEU A 369 25.80 -12.83 -21.09
N GLN A 370 25.54 -11.63 -21.62
CA GLN A 370 26.31 -11.05 -22.71
C GLN A 370 27.74 -10.76 -22.26
N GLU A 371 27.95 -10.19 -21.08
CA GLU A 371 29.27 -9.96 -20.48
C GLU A 371 30.04 -11.27 -20.25
N LEU A 372 29.36 -12.34 -19.85
CA LEU A 372 29.96 -13.67 -19.70
C LEU A 372 30.34 -14.30 -21.05
N GLN A 373 29.54 -14.08 -22.09
CA GLN A 373 29.86 -14.52 -23.46
C GLN A 373 31.02 -13.73 -24.06
N GLU A 374 31.11 -12.43 -23.76
CA GLU A 374 32.19 -11.54 -24.18
C GLU A 374 33.46 -11.69 -23.32
N CYS A 375 33.40 -12.47 -22.22
CA CYS A 375 34.56 -12.72 -21.38
C CYS A 375 35.56 -13.66 -22.08
N THR A 376 36.51 -13.07 -22.80
CA THR A 376 37.59 -13.78 -23.52
C THR A 376 38.75 -14.24 -22.61
N PHE A 377 38.52 -14.38 -21.30
CA PHE A 377 39.57 -14.82 -20.38
C PHE A 377 39.83 -16.32 -20.56
N GLN A 378 40.78 -16.63 -21.45
CA GLN A 378 41.36 -17.96 -21.59
C GLN A 378 42.65 -18.02 -20.75
N PRO A 379 42.62 -18.58 -19.53
CA PRO A 379 43.84 -18.69 -18.73
C PRO A 379 44.81 -19.63 -19.44
N ASN A 380 46.01 -19.13 -19.73
CA ASN A 380 47.05 -19.88 -20.43
C ASN A 380 47.81 -20.77 -19.42
N ILE A 381 47.38 -22.02 -19.27
CA ILE A 381 47.84 -22.94 -18.19
C ILE A 381 49.26 -23.52 -18.46
N ARG A 382 49.91 -23.22 -19.60
CA ARG A 382 51.15 -23.93 -20.02
C ARG A 382 52.49 -23.19 -19.88
N LYS A 383 52.67 -22.24 -18.94
CA LYS A 383 53.95 -21.47 -18.85
C LYS A 383 54.78 -21.56 -17.55
N ASN A 384 54.41 -22.39 -16.57
CA ASN A 384 55.08 -22.36 -15.25
C ASN A 384 55.96 -23.56 -14.88
N GLU A 385 56.14 -24.58 -15.72
CA GLU A 385 56.94 -25.76 -15.31
C GLU A 385 58.47 -25.61 -15.49
N GLU A 386 58.98 -24.62 -16.24
CA GLU A 386 60.42 -24.57 -16.56
C GLU A 386 61.31 -23.71 -15.63
N ARG A 387 60.76 -23.03 -14.62
CA ARG A 387 61.54 -22.10 -13.77
C ARG A 387 61.85 -22.55 -12.34
N ALA A 388 61.43 -23.76 -11.95
CA ALA A 388 61.62 -24.24 -10.57
C ALA A 388 62.88 -25.10 -10.34
N SER A 389 63.68 -25.40 -11.37
CA SER A 389 64.81 -26.35 -11.26
C SER A 389 66.20 -25.72 -11.43
N ARG A 390 66.50 -24.61 -10.74
CA ARG A 390 67.89 -24.17 -10.51
C ARG A 390 68.06 -23.55 -9.13
N GLY A 391 68.56 -24.34 -8.19
CA GLY A 391 69.24 -23.83 -7.00
C GLY A 391 68.94 -24.56 -5.70
N ARG A 392 69.61 -25.69 -5.44
CA ARG A 392 70.33 -25.98 -4.18
C ARG A 392 70.85 -27.42 -4.13
N LEU A 393 72.18 -27.53 -4.03
CA LEU A 393 72.92 -28.63 -3.36
C LEU A 393 72.47 -28.73 -1.87
N PRO A 394 72.57 -29.90 -1.17
CA PRO A 394 73.79 -30.73 -1.10
C PRO A 394 73.60 -32.26 -0.96
N THR A 395 74.63 -33.04 -1.32
CA THR A 395 74.83 -34.41 -0.79
C THR A 395 76.32 -34.72 -0.57
N LYS A 396 76.68 -35.08 0.67
CA LYS A 396 77.60 -36.19 1.00
C LYS A 396 76.64 -37.29 1.54
N THR A 397 76.73 -38.59 1.29
CA THR A 397 77.84 -39.52 1.16
C THR A 397 77.35 -40.85 0.54
N LYS A 398 78.19 -41.43 -0.33
CA LYS A 398 78.60 -42.85 -0.47
C LYS A 398 77.59 -43.97 -0.79
N ALA A 399 78.05 -44.78 -1.77
CA ALA A 399 77.94 -46.23 -1.96
C ALA A 399 76.87 -46.75 -2.96
N SER A 400 77.34 -47.05 -4.17
CA SER A 400 76.88 -48.12 -5.07
C SER A 400 77.61 -49.45 -4.68
N PRO A 401 77.42 -50.63 -5.31
CA PRO A 401 76.75 -50.90 -6.60
C PRO A 401 75.95 -52.22 -6.72
N SER A 402 75.26 -52.42 -7.87
CA SER A 402 75.45 -53.56 -8.80
C SER A 402 74.16 -54.12 -9.43
N ARG A 403 74.16 -54.19 -10.79
CA ARG A 403 73.64 -55.25 -11.68
C ARG A 403 72.12 -55.50 -11.75
N ASP A 404 71.51 -55.96 -12.83
CA ASP A 404 71.74 -56.02 -14.28
C ASP A 404 70.41 -56.61 -14.84
N VAL A 405 70.02 -56.21 -16.05
CA VAL A 405 69.30 -57.03 -17.07
C VAL A 405 67.75 -57.18 -17.04
N GLU A 406 67.19 -56.96 -18.26
CA GLU A 406 65.98 -57.50 -18.91
C GLU A 406 64.55 -56.88 -18.81
N ARG A 407 64.26 -56.01 -19.80
CA ARG A 407 63.24 -56.15 -20.86
C ARG A 407 61.95 -56.98 -20.58
N ARG A 408 60.79 -56.30 -20.59
CA ARG A 408 59.65 -56.39 -21.57
C ARG A 408 58.24 -56.32 -20.92
N VAL A 409 57.39 -55.50 -21.55
CA VAL A 409 55.89 -55.49 -21.61
C VAL A 409 55.12 -54.92 -20.39
N GLN A 410 54.43 -53.79 -20.64
CA GLN A 410 53.34 -53.25 -19.81
C GLN A 410 52.10 -54.17 -19.86
N PRO A 411 51.19 -54.14 -18.86
CA PRO A 411 50.06 -53.23 -19.06
C PRO A 411 49.51 -52.56 -17.78
N HIS A 412 48.93 -51.37 -18.00
CA HIS A 412 47.98 -50.62 -17.19
C HIS A 412 48.44 -49.96 -15.87
N ASP A 413 48.62 -48.64 -16.00
CA ASP A 413 48.73 -47.64 -14.94
C ASP A 413 47.44 -47.58 -14.07
N GLU A 414 47.54 -47.99 -12.80
CA GLU A 414 46.71 -47.44 -11.73
C GLU A 414 47.53 -46.43 -10.92
N SER A 415 47.78 -45.28 -11.52
CA SER A 415 48.32 -44.14 -10.80
C SER A 415 47.21 -43.54 -9.93
N THR A 416 47.27 -43.84 -8.63
CA THR A 416 46.69 -43.05 -7.52
C THR A 416 46.45 -41.58 -7.89
N GLN A 417 45.22 -41.24 -8.28
CA GLN A 417 44.78 -39.86 -8.46
C GLN A 417 44.72 -39.21 -7.07
N LYS A 418 45.84 -38.64 -6.63
CA LYS A 418 45.82 -37.74 -5.47
C LYS A 418 44.97 -36.53 -5.87
N PRO A 419 43.84 -36.26 -5.18
CA PRO A 419 42.96 -35.17 -5.57
C PRO A 419 43.74 -33.85 -5.56
N VAL A 420 43.58 -33.07 -6.62
CA VAL A 420 44.20 -31.76 -6.77
C VAL A 420 43.66 -30.85 -5.68
N ILE A 421 44.41 -30.69 -4.59
CA ILE A 421 44.07 -29.79 -3.49
C ILE A 421 44.31 -28.35 -3.97
N VAL A 422 43.26 -27.71 -4.47
CA VAL A 422 43.29 -26.28 -4.81
C VAL A 422 43.35 -25.50 -3.50
N ARG A 423 44.53 -24.95 -3.21
CA ARG A 423 44.82 -24.19 -1.99
C ARG A 423 43.90 -22.97 -1.92
N GLY A 424 43.02 -22.93 -0.93
CA GLY A 424 42.02 -21.86 -0.74
C GLY A 424 40.58 -22.22 -1.15
N LEU A 425 40.36 -23.35 -1.83
CA LEU A 425 39.01 -23.82 -2.20
C LEU A 425 38.14 -24.13 -0.98
N GLY A 426 38.74 -24.71 0.06
CA GLY A 426 38.04 -24.97 1.33
C GLY A 426 37.52 -23.67 1.98
N ARG A 427 38.36 -22.62 2.04
CA ARG A 427 37.97 -21.31 2.58
C ARG A 427 36.90 -20.63 1.72
N PHE A 428 36.97 -20.78 0.41
CA PHE A 428 35.96 -20.25 -0.50
C PHE A 428 34.60 -20.94 -0.32
N LEU A 429 34.59 -22.27 -0.19
CA LEU A 429 33.38 -23.03 0.09
C LEU A 429 32.80 -22.69 1.47
N GLU A 430 33.66 -22.52 2.47
CA GLU A 430 33.26 -22.11 3.82
C GLU A 430 32.64 -20.70 3.84
N LEU A 431 33.23 -19.73 3.13
CA LEU A 431 32.66 -18.39 2.96
C LEU A 431 31.33 -18.43 2.20
N LYS A 432 31.22 -19.27 1.17
CA LYS A 432 29.98 -19.47 0.42
C LYS A 432 28.89 -20.08 1.29
N GLU A 433 29.23 -21.03 2.15
CA GLU A 433 28.32 -21.62 3.13
C GLU A 433 27.89 -20.61 4.20
N GLN A 434 28.82 -19.79 4.71
CA GLN A 434 28.50 -18.72 5.65
C GLN A 434 27.57 -17.67 5.02
N ALA A 435 27.82 -17.25 3.78
CA ALA A 435 26.94 -16.33 3.07
C ALA A 435 25.54 -16.92 2.88
N LYS A 436 25.44 -18.21 2.55
CA LYS A 436 24.16 -18.91 2.40
C LYS A 436 23.40 -19.02 3.72
N ARG A 437 24.11 -19.23 4.84
CA ARG A 437 23.52 -19.21 6.20
C ARG A 437 23.00 -17.84 6.57
N LEU A 438 23.76 -16.77 6.32
CA LEU A 438 23.33 -15.39 6.59
C LEU A 438 22.10 -15.03 5.76
N GLN A 439 22.04 -15.39 4.48
CA GLN A 439 20.85 -15.19 3.64
C GLN A 439 19.64 -15.99 4.14
N ALA A 440 19.83 -17.24 4.56
CA ALA A 440 18.75 -18.07 5.10
C ALA A 440 18.21 -17.49 6.42
N GLU A 441 19.10 -17.03 7.31
CA GLU A 441 18.72 -16.38 8.56
C GLU A 441 17.98 -15.05 8.29
N GLN A 442 18.45 -14.26 7.32
CA GLN A 442 17.80 -13.03 6.91
C GLN A 442 16.39 -13.30 6.35
N LYS A 443 16.24 -14.31 5.48
CA LYS A 443 14.93 -14.76 5.00
C LYS A 443 14.01 -15.23 6.13
N GLN A 444 14.53 -15.98 7.11
CA GLN A 444 13.75 -16.39 8.27
C GLN A 444 13.32 -15.19 9.14
N ARG A 445 14.18 -14.18 9.30
CA ARG A 445 13.84 -12.94 10.00
C ARG A 445 12.77 -12.16 9.24
N GLU A 446 12.88 -12.09 7.91
CA GLU A 446 11.90 -11.43 7.05
C GLU A 446 10.56 -12.16 7.07
N GLU A 447 10.53 -13.49 6.98
CA GLU A 447 9.32 -14.29 7.10
C GLU A 447 8.67 -14.13 8.48
N LYS A 448 9.47 -14.07 9.54
CA LYS A 448 8.97 -13.87 10.91
C LYS A 448 8.43 -12.45 11.14
N ALA A 449 9.10 -11.44 10.60
CA ALA A 449 8.76 -10.03 10.77
C ALA A 449 7.60 -9.60 9.88
N PHE A 450 7.64 -9.97 8.60
CA PHE A 450 6.72 -9.50 7.56
C PHE A 450 5.63 -10.50 7.21
N ARG A 451 5.78 -11.78 7.55
CA ARG A 451 4.82 -12.87 7.26
C ARG A 451 4.18 -12.75 5.86
N PRO A 452 4.98 -12.67 4.77
CA PRO A 452 4.48 -12.35 3.43
C PRO A 452 3.47 -13.37 2.88
N ASN A 453 3.55 -14.63 3.35
CA ASN A 453 2.66 -15.73 2.94
C ASN A 453 1.55 -16.03 3.95
N ALA A 454 1.42 -15.26 5.04
CA ALA A 454 0.29 -15.43 5.93
C ALA A 454 -0.94 -14.75 5.29
N THR A 455 -2.01 -15.51 5.10
CA THR A 455 -3.34 -14.97 4.80
C THR A 455 -3.64 -13.85 5.80
N TYR A 456 -3.79 -12.62 5.28
CA TYR A 456 -4.12 -11.45 6.07
C TYR A 456 -5.50 -11.67 6.72
N GLU A 457 -5.51 -12.15 7.96
CA GLU A 457 -6.69 -12.03 8.80
C GLU A 457 -6.71 -10.59 9.31
N PRO A 458 -7.69 -9.76 8.90
CA PRO A 458 -7.77 -8.40 9.39
C PRO A 458 -7.87 -8.45 10.90
N ARG A 459 -6.83 -7.95 11.59
CA ARG A 459 -6.92 -7.67 13.02
C ARG A 459 -8.16 -6.82 13.23
N SER A 460 -8.96 -7.12 14.23
CA SER A 460 -10.05 -6.26 14.69
C SER A 460 -9.47 -4.98 15.30
N TYR A 461 -8.96 -4.08 14.44
CA TYR A 461 -8.66 -2.73 14.86
C TYR A 461 -9.99 -2.05 15.22
N THR A 462 -10.02 -1.44 16.39
CA THR A 462 -11.10 -0.56 16.80
C THR A 462 -11.07 0.63 15.84
N VAL A 463 -11.90 0.60 14.80
CA VAL A 463 -12.15 1.78 13.98
C VAL A 463 -12.79 2.80 14.92
N PRO A 464 -12.15 3.95 15.21
CA PRO A 464 -12.79 4.98 16.00
C PRO A 464 -14.04 5.37 15.26
N LYS A 465 -15.20 5.00 15.82
CA LYS A 465 -16.49 5.42 15.31
C LYS A 465 -16.42 6.95 15.25
N PRO A 466 -16.69 7.57 14.10
CA PRO A 466 -16.68 9.02 14.01
C PRO A 466 -17.53 9.55 15.16
N PHE A 467 -16.93 10.37 16.01
CA PHE A 467 -17.67 11.00 17.08
C PHE A 467 -18.72 11.88 16.41
N ASN A 468 -19.99 11.66 16.76
CA ASN A 468 -21.05 12.55 16.34
C ASN A 468 -20.79 13.88 17.06
N LEU A 469 -20.07 14.79 16.40
CA LEU A 469 -20.24 16.22 16.66
C LEU A 469 -21.75 16.46 16.60
N SER A 470 -22.29 17.05 17.66
CA SER A 470 -23.72 17.24 17.91
C SER A 470 -24.54 17.28 16.63
N GLU A 471 -25.59 16.44 16.57
CA GLU A 471 -26.52 16.46 15.44
C GLU A 471 -26.89 17.92 15.13
N PRO A 472 -26.70 18.38 13.89
CA PRO A 472 -27.02 19.76 13.56
C PRO A 472 -28.48 20.00 13.91
N SER A 473 -28.74 21.02 14.73
CA SER A 473 -30.08 21.41 15.16
C SER A 473 -31.08 21.31 13.99
N LYS A 474 -32.32 20.86 14.27
CA LYS A 474 -33.40 20.77 13.27
C LYS A 474 -33.52 22.06 12.44
N GLU A 475 -33.22 23.22 13.03
CA GLU A 475 -33.16 24.51 12.33
C GLU A 475 -32.02 24.63 11.31
N ALA A 476 -30.82 24.12 11.61
CA ALA A 476 -29.68 24.12 10.70
C ALA A 476 -29.94 23.24 9.47
N ILE A 477 -30.60 22.09 9.66
CA ILE A 477 -31.02 21.21 8.57
C ILE A 477 -32.07 21.92 7.69
N ARG A 478 -33.10 22.54 8.29
CA ARG A 478 -34.12 23.32 7.56
C ARG A 478 -33.51 24.48 6.76
N ARG A 479 -32.60 25.26 7.36
CA ARG A 479 -31.89 26.35 6.66
C ARG A 479 -31.06 25.83 5.48
N ARG A 480 -30.37 24.68 5.64
CA ARG A 480 -29.57 24.06 4.57
C ARG A 480 -30.44 23.57 3.41
N LEU A 481 -31.60 23.00 3.69
CA LEU A 481 -32.56 22.58 2.67
C LEU A 481 -33.14 23.78 1.91
N LYS A 482 -33.56 24.82 2.64
CA LYS A 482 -34.05 26.08 2.04
C LYS A 482 -33.01 26.73 1.12
N LEU A 483 -31.76 26.85 1.57
CA LEU A 483 -30.65 27.37 0.74
C LEU A 483 -30.39 26.52 -0.51
N ARG A 484 -30.61 25.20 -0.44
CA ARG A 484 -30.44 24.29 -1.58
C ARG A 484 -31.60 24.41 -2.58
N GLU A 485 -32.81 24.68 -2.11
CA GLU A 485 -33.97 24.96 -2.95
C GLU A 485 -33.85 26.31 -3.63
N GLU A 486 -33.46 27.36 -2.91
CA GLU A 486 -33.20 28.69 -3.47
C GLU A 486 -32.11 28.64 -4.54
N ARG A 487 -31.03 27.87 -4.32
CA ARG A 487 -29.99 27.67 -5.33
C ARG A 487 -30.51 26.95 -6.58
N ARG A 488 -31.28 25.88 -6.40
CA ARG A 488 -31.91 25.16 -7.53
C ARG A 488 -32.91 26.03 -8.29
N ALA A 489 -33.63 26.91 -7.59
CA ALA A 489 -34.55 27.87 -8.22
C ALA A 489 -33.77 28.90 -9.05
N LYS A 490 -32.67 29.44 -8.53
CA LYS A 490 -31.76 30.33 -9.29
C LYS A 490 -31.17 29.62 -10.51
N GLU A 491 -30.67 28.40 -10.35
CA GLU A 491 -30.16 27.56 -11.45
C GLU A 491 -31.24 27.28 -12.52
N ARG A 492 -32.50 27.09 -12.13
CA ARG A 492 -33.62 26.95 -13.07
C ARG A 492 -33.96 28.25 -13.79
N ASN A 493 -33.90 29.39 -13.10
CA ASN A 493 -34.14 30.70 -13.69
C ASN A 493 -33.03 31.10 -14.66
N GLU A 494 -31.80 30.67 -14.40
CA GLU A 494 -30.62 30.87 -15.27
C GLU A 494 -30.56 29.85 -16.42
N CYS A 495 -31.36 28.78 -16.38
CA CYS A 495 -31.41 27.77 -17.43
C CYS A 495 -32.20 28.29 -18.63
N THR A 496 -31.51 28.66 -19.71
CA THR A 496 -32.11 29.09 -20.98
C THR A 496 -32.55 27.92 -21.86
N PHE A 497 -32.20 26.68 -21.49
CA PHE A 497 -32.54 25.48 -22.25
C PHE A 497 -33.86 24.88 -21.76
N ALA A 498 -34.94 25.17 -22.50
CA ALA A 498 -36.29 24.65 -22.25
C ALA A 498 -36.79 23.79 -23.43
N PRO A 499 -36.30 22.55 -23.60
CA PRO A 499 -36.73 21.70 -24.69
C PRO A 499 -38.21 21.31 -24.52
N GLN A 500 -38.99 21.44 -25.58
CA GLN A 500 -40.35 20.90 -25.60
C GLN A 500 -40.28 19.38 -25.76
N THR A 501 -40.41 18.65 -24.66
CA THR A 501 -40.54 17.19 -24.69
C THR A 501 -42.02 16.78 -24.78
N ILE A 502 -42.30 15.59 -25.32
CA ILE A 502 -43.64 15.00 -25.38
C ILE A 502 -44.26 14.93 -23.98
N GLU A 503 -43.46 14.58 -22.97
CA GLU A 503 -43.88 14.57 -21.57
C GLU A 503 -44.31 15.96 -21.06
N SER A 504 -43.62 17.03 -21.47
CA SER A 504 -44.01 18.40 -21.09
C SER A 504 -45.37 18.80 -21.66
N ARG A 505 -45.72 18.30 -22.86
CA ARG A 505 -47.05 18.49 -23.47
C ARG A 505 -48.10 17.69 -22.71
N HIS A 506 -47.85 16.41 -22.44
CA HIS A 506 -48.77 15.58 -21.66
C HIS A 506 -49.04 16.16 -20.26
N ARG A 507 -48.01 16.69 -19.59
CA ARG A 507 -48.16 17.32 -18.28
C ARG A 507 -48.98 18.61 -18.33
N LYS A 508 -48.91 19.38 -19.42
CA LYS A 508 -49.78 20.55 -19.62
C LYS A 508 -51.23 20.14 -19.83
N VAL A 509 -51.47 19.11 -20.65
CA VAL A 509 -52.82 18.56 -20.85
C VAL A 509 -53.41 18.08 -19.52
N LEU A 510 -52.65 17.29 -18.74
CA LEU A 510 -53.09 16.82 -17.43
C LEU A 510 -53.36 17.97 -16.45
N LYS A 511 -52.56 19.04 -16.47
CA LYS A 511 -52.82 20.23 -15.66
C LYS A 511 -54.08 20.97 -16.06
N ASN A 512 -54.37 21.05 -17.35
CA ASN A 512 -55.60 21.67 -17.83
C ASN A 512 -56.83 20.84 -17.41
N VAL A 513 -56.72 19.51 -17.51
CA VAL A 513 -57.79 18.58 -17.06
C VAL A 513 -58.00 18.58 -15.54
N LEU A 514 -56.95 18.87 -14.74
CA LEU A 514 -57.07 18.95 -13.28
C LEU A 514 -57.50 20.33 -12.76
N ASN A 515 -57.44 21.36 -13.62
CA ASN A 515 -57.81 22.74 -13.28
C ASN A 515 -59.17 23.16 -13.86
N GLU A 516 -59.75 22.33 -14.73
CA GLU A 516 -61.20 22.29 -15.03
C GLU A 516 -61.89 21.39 -14.02
#